data_AF-A0A9D0L0F0-F1
#
_entry.id   AF-A0A9D0L0F0-F1
#
_cell.length_a   1.000
_cell.length_b   1.000
_cell.length_c   1.000
_cell.angle_alpha   90.00
_cell.angle_beta   90.00
_cell.angle_gamma   90.00
#
_symmetry.space_group_name_H-M   'P 1'
#
loop_
_entity.id
_entity.type
_entity.pdbx_description
1 polymer ?
#
loop_
_entity_poly.entity_id
_entity_poly.type
_entity_poly.pdbx_seq_one_letter_code
_entity_poly.pdbx_strand_id
1 'polypeptide(L)'
;MLKDLIDTSHHPFEVQSLILNQINRLLIFKTLTQKGSPPDKVLDQMKIKHPAVRGTLKKQASKVKTEDLVDMIKDLYETEKKQKVEYMDIFETFEEFVAKWVSYE
;
A
#
# COMPACT_ATOMS: atom_id res chain seq x y z
N MET A 1 4.46 9.31 11.38
CA MET A 1 3.25 8.86 10.69
C MET A 1 3.19 7.34 10.47
N LEU A 2 4.31 6.64 10.21
CA LEU A 2 4.37 5.16 10.19
C LEU A 2 5.03 4.57 11.45
N LYS A 3 5.98 5.29 12.06
CA LYS A 3 6.52 4.98 13.40
C LYS A 3 5.42 5.01 14.48
N ASP A 4 4.55 6.00 14.41
CA ASP A 4 3.40 6.11 15.33
C ASP A 4 2.42 4.93 15.22
N LEU A 5 2.38 4.21 14.08
CA LEU A 5 1.56 2.99 13.93
C LEU A 5 2.20 1.78 14.63
N ILE A 6 3.53 1.76 14.77
CA ILE A 6 4.24 0.75 15.57
C ILE A 6 4.01 1.02 17.06
N ASP A 7 3.91 2.30 17.45
CA ASP A 7 3.59 2.72 18.82
C ASP A 7 2.08 2.59 19.15
N THR A 8 1.21 2.36 18.16
CA THR A 8 -0.20 2.04 18.43
C THR A 8 -0.37 0.58 18.81
N SER A 9 -1.38 0.28 19.63
CA SER A 9 -1.79 -1.08 20.04
C SER A 9 -2.35 -1.96 18.91
N HIS A 10 -2.10 -1.62 17.65
CA HIS A 10 -2.63 -2.32 16.49
C HIS A 10 -1.68 -3.45 16.10
N HIS A 11 -2.25 -4.58 15.68
CA HIS A 11 -1.44 -5.74 15.33
C HIS A 11 -0.76 -5.50 13.96
N PRO A 12 0.54 -5.80 13.76
CA PRO A 12 1.24 -5.57 12.49
C PRO A 12 0.49 -6.09 11.26
N PHE A 13 -0.08 -7.29 11.31
CA PHE A 13 -0.91 -7.84 10.22
C PHE A 13 -2.12 -6.98 9.82
N GLU A 14 -2.74 -6.25 10.75
CA GLU A 14 -3.85 -5.35 10.41
C GLU A 14 -3.34 -4.17 9.59
N VAL A 15 -2.22 -3.59 10.01
CA VAL A 15 -1.57 -2.49 9.31
C VAL A 15 -1.08 -2.93 7.93
N GLN A 16 -0.44 -4.11 7.84
CA GLN A 16 -0.03 -4.71 6.58
C GLN A 16 -1.21 -4.91 5.62
N SER A 17 -2.35 -5.40 6.12
CA SER A 17 -3.56 -5.58 5.31
C SER A 17 -4.11 -4.26 4.77
N LEU A 18 -4.08 -3.20 5.58
CA LEU A 18 -4.48 -1.85 5.15
C LEU A 18 -3.53 -1.29 4.09
N ILE A 19 -2.23 -1.47 4.28
CA ILE A 19 -1.18 -1.08 3.33
C ILE A 19 -1.39 -1.82 2.00
N LEU A 20 -1.54 -3.14 2.03
CA LEU A 20 -1.77 -3.97 0.84
C LEU A 20 -3.01 -3.54 0.07
N ASN A 21 -4.13 -3.30 0.77
CA ASN A 21 -5.35 -2.84 0.14
C ASN A 21 -5.12 -1.50 -0.58
N GLN A 22 -4.45 -0.55 0.08
CA GLN A 22 -4.18 0.75 -0.51
C GLN A 22 -3.24 0.66 -1.72
N ILE A 23 -2.17 -0.13 -1.64
CA ILE A 23 -1.24 -0.36 -2.76
C ILE A 23 -1.99 -0.99 -3.95
N ASN A 24 -2.80 -2.02 -3.70
CA ASN A 24 -3.60 -2.66 -4.74
C ASN A 24 -4.57 -1.69 -5.41
N ARG A 25 -5.24 -0.83 -4.64
CA ARG A 25 -6.13 0.20 -5.20
C ARG A 25 -5.38 1.17 -6.10
N LEU A 26 -4.19 1.61 -5.69
CA LEU A 26 -3.34 2.48 -6.50
C LEU A 26 -2.87 1.77 -7.78
N LEU A 27 -2.45 0.52 -7.66
CA LEU A 27 -1.97 -0.27 -8.78
C LEU A 27 -3.06 -0.51 -9.84
N ILE A 28 -4.26 -0.90 -9.41
CA ILE A 28 -5.42 -1.05 -10.30
C ILE A 28 -5.74 0.26 -11.00
N PHE A 29 -5.79 1.37 -10.23
CA PHE A 29 -6.09 2.68 -10.78
C PHE A 29 -5.05 3.12 -11.83
N LYS A 30 -3.75 2.98 -11.53
CA LYS A 30 -2.67 3.31 -12.46
C LYS A 30 -2.70 2.43 -13.70
N THR A 31 -2.88 1.13 -13.54
CA THR A 31 -2.89 0.17 -14.66
C THR A 31 -4.02 0.48 -15.64
N LEU A 32 -5.23 0.73 -15.14
CA LEU A 32 -6.39 0.99 -16.01
C LEU A 32 -6.30 2.37 -16.69
N THR A 33 -5.76 3.37 -15.99
CA THR A 33 -5.54 4.70 -16.58
C THR A 33 -4.44 4.69 -17.63
N GLN A 34 -3.35 3.95 -17.41
CA GLN A 34 -2.29 3.73 -18.41
C GLN A 34 -2.79 2.99 -19.65
N LYS A 35 -3.80 2.11 -19.50
CA LYS A 35 -4.50 1.45 -20.62
C LYS A 35 -5.50 2.35 -21.36
N GLY A 36 -5.56 3.64 -21.04
CA GLY A 36 -6.40 4.63 -21.72
C GLY A 36 -7.79 4.82 -21.12
N SER A 37 -8.10 4.20 -19.99
CA SER A 37 -9.39 4.44 -19.32
C SER A 37 -9.38 5.81 -18.61
N PRO A 38 -10.42 6.65 -18.77
CA PRO A 38 -10.52 7.92 -18.06
C PRO A 38 -10.49 7.71 -16.53
N PRO A 39 -9.72 8.51 -15.76
CA PRO A 39 -9.58 8.36 -14.31
C PRO A 39 -10.89 8.25 -13.54
N ASP A 40 -11.90 9.04 -13.90
CA ASP A 40 -13.19 9.01 -13.20
C ASP A 40 -13.98 7.73 -13.48
N LYS A 41 -13.92 7.18 -14.69
CA LYS A 41 -14.54 5.89 -15.01
C LYS A 41 -13.88 4.74 -14.23
N VAL A 42 -12.56 4.79 -14.07
CA VAL A 42 -11.83 3.80 -13.27
C VAL A 42 -12.25 3.85 -11.81
N LEU A 43 -12.37 5.06 -11.24
CA LEU A 43 -12.85 5.22 -9.85
C LEU A 43 -14.28 4.70 -9.66
N ASP A 44 -15.15 4.86 -10.66
CA ASP A 44 -16.51 4.34 -10.63
C ASP A 44 -16.52 2.81 -10.66
N GLN A 45 -15.68 2.18 -11.51
CA GLN A 45 -15.49 0.73 -11.55
C GLN A 45 -14.98 0.17 -10.21
N MET A 46 -14.09 0.91 -9.54
CA MET A 46 -13.58 0.59 -8.21
C MET A 46 -14.60 0.89 -7.09
N LYS A 47 -15.81 1.35 -7.41
CA LYS A 47 -16.88 1.71 -6.48
C LYS A 47 -16.47 2.81 -5.48
N ILE A 48 -15.55 3.70 -5.86
CA ILE A 48 -15.08 4.81 -5.01
C ILE A 48 -15.99 6.02 -5.20
N LYS A 49 -16.97 6.16 -4.30
CA LYS A 49 -17.98 7.22 -4.38
C LYS A 49 -17.54 8.52 -3.68
N HIS A 50 -16.89 8.42 -2.53
CA HIS A 50 -16.61 9.59 -1.69
C HIS A 50 -15.60 10.55 -2.35
N PRO A 51 -15.94 11.84 -2.57
CA PRO A 51 -15.07 12.79 -3.29
C PRO A 51 -13.67 12.94 -2.71
N ALA A 52 -13.56 12.97 -1.37
CA ALA A 52 -12.26 13.06 -0.71
C ALA A 52 -11.36 11.85 -1.03
N VAL A 53 -11.94 10.64 -1.07
CA VAL A 53 -11.18 9.42 -1.38
C VAL A 53 -10.76 9.40 -2.84
N ARG A 54 -11.62 9.89 -3.75
CA ARG A 54 -11.28 10.06 -5.17
C ARG A 54 -10.10 11.02 -5.33
N GLY A 55 -10.15 12.19 -4.68
CA GLY A 55 -9.09 13.19 -4.70
C GLY A 55 -7.76 12.65 -4.15
N THR A 56 -7.82 11.98 -2.99
CA THR A 56 -6.65 11.35 -2.37
C THR A 56 -6.03 10.29 -3.26
N LEU A 57 -6.83 9.40 -3.86
CA LEU A 57 -6.31 8.35 -4.73
C LEU A 57 -5.63 8.93 -5.98
N LYS A 58 -6.26 9.92 -6.64
CA LYS A 58 -5.67 10.62 -7.80
C LYS A 58 -4.33 11.26 -7.42
N LYS A 59 -4.28 11.97 -6.28
CA LYS A 59 -3.06 12.62 -5.78
C LYS A 59 -1.96 11.60 -5.48
N GLN A 60 -2.26 10.54 -4.76
CA GLN A 60 -1.29 9.48 -4.45
C GLN A 60 -0.77 8.80 -5.72
N ALA A 61 -1.67 8.44 -6.64
CA ALA A 61 -1.30 7.78 -7.89
C ALA A 61 -0.39 8.64 -8.79
N SER A 62 -0.43 9.97 -8.67
CA SER A 62 0.47 10.88 -9.39
C SER A 62 1.89 10.93 -8.83
N LYS A 63 2.09 10.50 -7.57
CA LYS A 63 3.38 10.61 -6.85
C LYS A 63 4.19 9.32 -6.80
N VAL A 64 3.55 8.17 -7.00
CA VAL A 64 4.18 6.85 -6.89
C VAL A 64 4.32 6.21 -8.28
N LYS A 65 5.42 5.52 -8.56
CA LYS A 65 5.57 4.78 -9.82
C LYS A 65 4.85 3.43 -9.75
N THR A 66 4.53 2.85 -10.90
CA THR A 66 3.82 1.55 -10.93
C THR A 66 4.75 0.44 -10.42
N GLU A 67 6.03 0.54 -10.75
CA GLU A 67 7.11 -0.38 -10.38
C GLU A 67 7.29 -0.40 -8.85
N ASP A 68 7.34 0.78 -8.22
CA ASP A 68 7.45 0.90 -6.77
C ASP A 68 6.28 0.19 -6.04
N LEU A 69 5.05 0.31 -6.56
CA LEU A 69 3.89 -0.38 -5.98
C LEU A 69 4.01 -1.90 -6.09
N VAL A 70 4.53 -2.40 -7.21
CA VAL A 70 4.74 -3.85 -7.42
C VAL A 70 5.82 -4.36 -6.47
N ASP A 71 6.91 -3.62 -6.31
CA ASP A 71 8.01 -4.00 -5.43
C ASP A 71 7.60 -3.91 -3.94
N MET A 72 6.78 -2.93 -3.56
CA MET A 72 6.15 -2.89 -2.22
C MET A 72 5.31 -4.14 -1.93
N ILE A 73 4.51 -4.63 -2.89
CA ILE A 73 3.71 -5.86 -2.71
C ILE A 73 4.62 -7.07 -2.49
N LYS A 74 5.68 -7.21 -3.29
CA LYS A 74 6.64 -8.32 -3.15
C LYS A 74 7.33 -8.28 -1.78
N ASP A 75 7.80 -7.11 -1.36
CA ASP A 75 8.43 -6.93 -0.06
C ASP A 75 7.48 -7.26 1.09
N LEU A 76 6.21 -6.87 0.97
CA LEU A 76 5.20 -7.20 1.96
C LEU A 76 4.98 -8.72 2.05
N TYR A 77 4.99 -9.42 0.91
CA TYR A 77 4.90 -10.89 0.88
C TYR A 77 6.11 -11.56 1.53
N GLU A 78 7.33 -11.10 1.26
CA GLU A 78 8.52 -11.62 1.94
C GLU A 78 8.50 -11.33 3.45
N THR A 79 7.97 -10.16 3.84
CA THR A 79 7.75 -9.81 5.25
C THR A 79 6.77 -10.79 5.90
N GLU A 80 5.63 -11.05 5.27
CA GLU A 80 4.67 -12.03 5.78
C GLU A 80 5.25 -13.44 5.86
N LYS A 81 6.09 -13.84 4.90
CA LYS A 81 6.77 -15.14 4.91
C LYS A 81 7.72 -15.26 6.11
N LYS A 82 8.56 -14.25 6.36
CA LYS A 82 9.42 -14.19 7.56
C LYS A 82 8.60 -14.37 8.85
N GLN A 83 7.44 -13.74 8.91
CA GLN A 83 6.56 -13.75 10.08
C GLN A 83 5.80 -15.07 10.27
N LYS A 84 5.20 -15.60 9.20
CA LYS A 84 4.26 -16.74 9.26
C LYS A 84 4.93 -18.09 9.06
N VAL A 85 6.06 -18.15 8.36
CA VAL A 85 6.76 -19.39 7.99
C VAL A 85 8.05 -19.52 8.78
N GLU A 86 8.81 -18.43 8.89
CA GLU A 86 10.12 -18.42 9.56
C GLU A 86 10.01 -18.02 11.04
N TYR A 87 8.80 -17.66 11.51
CA TYR A 87 8.48 -17.30 12.89
C TYR A 87 9.36 -16.18 13.46
N MET A 88 9.82 -15.27 12.61
CA MET A 88 10.53 -14.07 13.04
C MET A 88 9.60 -13.11 13.80
N ASP A 89 10.18 -12.22 14.60
CA ASP A 89 9.41 -11.22 15.35
C ASP A 89 8.60 -10.32 14.40
N ILE A 90 7.29 -10.26 14.65
CA ILE A 90 6.33 -9.59 13.76
C ILE A 90 6.46 -8.07 13.79
N PHE A 91 6.94 -7.49 14.89
CA PHE A 91 7.12 -6.06 15.03
C PHE A 91 8.44 -5.63 14.39
N GLU A 92 9.53 -6.34 14.67
CA GLU A 92 10.85 -6.07 14.09
C GLU A 92 10.83 -6.17 12.56
N THR A 93 10.33 -7.28 12.02
CA THR A 93 10.25 -7.47 10.57
C THR A 93 9.31 -6.48 9.89
N PHE A 94 8.26 -6.02 10.59
CA PHE A 94 7.40 -4.97 10.07
C PHE A 94 8.09 -3.60 10.12
N GLU A 95 8.83 -3.28 11.18
CA GLU A 95 9.61 -2.05 11.27
C GLU A 95 10.65 -1.96 10.14
N GLU A 96 11.34 -3.07 9.82
CA GLU A 96 12.26 -3.16 8.68
C GLU A 96 11.56 -2.80 7.35
N PHE A 97 10.38 -3.39 7.11
CA PHE A 97 9.58 -3.11 5.92
C PHE A 97 9.22 -1.62 5.84
N VAL A 98 8.77 -1.05 6.95
CA VAL A 98 8.38 0.36 7.04
C VAL A 98 9.57 1.28 6.81
N ALA A 99 10.71 1.00 7.45
CA ALA A 99 11.93 1.78 7.31
C ALA A 99 12.40 1.81 5.84
N LYS A 100 12.32 0.69 5.13
CA LYS A 100 12.68 0.60 3.70
C LYS A 100 11.87 1.57 2.83
N TRP A 101 10.58 1.72 3.08
CA TRP A 101 9.66 2.46 2.20
C TRP A 101 9.34 3.89 2.67
N VAL A 102 9.60 4.23 3.93
CA VAL A 102 9.44 5.59 4.46
C VAL A 102 10.71 6.42 4.28
N SER A 103 11.89 5.79 4.24
CA SER A 103 13.18 6.48 4.05
C SER A 103 13.47 6.87 2.60
N TYR A 104 12.52 6.64 1.69
CA TYR A 104 12.62 6.93 0.26
C TYR A 104 12.03 8.32 -0.08
N GLU A 105 12.42 9.34 0.70
CA GLU A 105 12.24 10.77 0.37
C GLU A 105 13.58 11.42 -0.01
#